data_AF-A0A7G6VRC1-F1
#
_entry.id   AF-A0A7G6VRC1-F1
#
_cell.length_a   1.000
_cell.length_b   1.000
_cell.length_c   1.000
_cell.angle_alpha   90.00
_cell.angle_beta   90.00
_cell.angle_gamma   90.00
#
_symmetry.space_group_name_H-M   'P 1'
#
loop_
_entity.id
_entity.type
_entity.pdbx_description
1 polymer ?
#
loop_
_entity_poly.entity_id
_entity_poly.type
_entity_poly.pdbx_seq_one_letter_code
_entity_poly.pdbx_strand_id
1 'polypeptide(L)'
;MAIVVKRGMSIGAMSAEEDLKFLSKCFVDTGQAEQISDISNSKCIALCRTGSGKSALLMHVEETEENFAQIDPEDLSLRYISNSDILRFFEEIDVNLDVFYQLLWRHVLVVELLKLKKEFYDADSARRWLTTIMDSFNKNPKRKAAVEYLTHFNGQFWLDTEKRIREVVDRIEGSLESSVGMKATALRAKVEASAKATSKAER
;
A
#
# COMPACT_ATOMS: atom_id res chain seq x y z
N MET A 1 -8.40 -36.64 0.86
CA MET A 1 -8.58 -37.30 -0.45
C MET A 1 -7.22 -37.36 -1.14
N ALA A 2 -6.68 -38.54 -1.44
CA ALA A 2 -5.32 -38.66 -1.98
C ALA A 2 -5.23 -38.18 -3.44
N ILE A 3 -4.19 -37.40 -3.78
CA ILE A 3 -3.94 -36.96 -5.15
C ILE A 3 -3.27 -38.09 -5.93
N VAL A 4 -3.91 -38.52 -7.03
CA VAL A 4 -3.33 -39.49 -7.96
C VAL A 4 -2.58 -38.73 -9.05
N VAL A 5 -1.25 -38.76 -9.01
CA VAL A 5 -0.39 -38.10 -10.00
C VAL A 5 -0.46 -38.86 -11.32
N LYS A 6 -0.80 -38.15 -12.41
CA LYS A 6 -0.87 -38.69 -13.78
C LYS A 6 0.20 -38.05 -14.67
N ARG A 7 0.58 -38.71 -15.78
CA ARG A 7 1.46 -38.10 -16.79
C ARG A 7 0.84 -36.82 -17.37
N GLY A 8 1.64 -35.76 -17.48
CA GLY A 8 1.21 -34.44 -17.98
C GLY A 8 0.72 -33.46 -16.91
N MET A 9 0.74 -33.85 -15.64
CA MET A 9 0.43 -32.96 -14.52
C MET A 9 1.63 -32.03 -14.28
N SER A 10 1.41 -30.71 -14.30
CA SER A 10 2.40 -29.72 -13.88
C SER A 10 2.29 -29.56 -12.36
N ILE A 11 3.32 -30.00 -11.63
CA ILE A 11 3.41 -29.95 -10.17
C ILE A 11 4.80 -29.39 -9.83
N GLY A 12 4.89 -28.51 -8.83
CA GLY A 12 6.15 -27.89 -8.42
C GLY A 12 6.48 -26.64 -9.22
N ALA A 13 5.52 -25.70 -9.28
CA ALA A 13 5.75 -24.38 -9.84
C ALA A 13 6.78 -23.57 -9.01
N MET A 14 7.30 -22.49 -9.57
CA MET A 14 8.33 -21.67 -8.90
C MET A 14 7.75 -20.89 -7.71
N SER A 15 6.50 -20.41 -7.83
CA SER A 15 5.76 -19.82 -6.73
C SER A 15 4.66 -20.77 -6.23
N ALA A 16 4.35 -20.70 -4.93
CA ALA A 16 3.22 -21.43 -4.36
C ALA A 16 1.87 -20.97 -4.97
N GLU A 17 1.78 -19.69 -5.37
CA GLU A 17 0.58 -19.08 -5.97
C GLU A 17 0.23 -19.71 -7.33
N GLU A 18 1.22 -20.26 -8.03
CA GLU A 18 1.06 -20.90 -9.32
C GLU A 18 0.57 -22.36 -9.21
N ASP A 19 0.63 -22.94 -8.01
CA ASP A 19 0.32 -24.36 -7.75
C ASP A 19 -0.90 -24.56 -6.83
N LEU A 20 -1.80 -23.57 -6.76
CA LEU A 20 -3.00 -23.54 -5.90
C LEU A 20 -3.82 -24.83 -5.94
N LYS A 21 -3.92 -25.46 -7.12
CA LYS A 21 -4.71 -26.69 -7.34
C LYS A 21 -4.24 -27.88 -6.52
N PHE A 22 -2.94 -27.96 -6.25
CA PHE A 22 -2.34 -29.06 -5.49
C PHE A 22 -1.96 -28.61 -4.08
N LEU A 23 -1.65 -27.32 -3.89
CA LEU A 23 -1.21 -26.75 -2.63
C LEU A 23 -2.18 -27.05 -1.47
N SER A 24 -3.48 -26.75 -1.63
CA SER A 24 -4.48 -26.97 -0.57
C SER A 24 -4.63 -28.44 -0.15
N LYS A 25 -4.31 -29.37 -1.04
CA LYS A 25 -4.42 -30.82 -0.80
C LYS A 25 -3.11 -31.46 -0.33
N CYS A 26 -1.98 -30.80 -0.59
CA CYS A 26 -0.64 -31.27 -0.25
C CYS A 26 0.01 -30.47 0.87
N PHE A 27 -0.68 -29.47 1.42
CA PHE A 27 -0.19 -28.70 2.55
C PHE A 27 0.07 -29.63 3.74
N VAL A 28 1.28 -29.55 4.29
CA VAL A 28 1.69 -30.26 5.49
C VAL A 28 1.88 -29.23 6.58
N ASP A 29 0.98 -29.22 7.55
CA ASP A 29 1.12 -28.34 8.70
C ASP A 29 2.26 -28.81 9.60
N THR A 30 3.21 -27.92 9.84
CA THR A 30 4.34 -28.14 10.76
C THR A 30 4.07 -27.57 12.16
N GLY A 31 2.81 -27.22 12.47
CA GLY A 31 2.40 -26.55 13.71
C GLY A 31 2.65 -25.03 13.71
N GLN A 32 2.92 -24.45 12.54
CA GLN A 32 3.12 -23.01 12.38
C GLN A 32 1.82 -22.28 12.05
N ALA A 33 0.85 -22.97 11.43
CA ALA A 33 -0.43 -22.38 11.06
C ALA A 33 -1.19 -21.88 12.31
N GLU A 34 -1.27 -22.71 13.35
CA GLU A 34 -1.89 -22.36 14.63
C GLU A 34 -1.26 -21.12 15.28
N GLN A 35 0.06 -20.96 15.19
CA GLN A 35 0.75 -19.80 15.77
C GLN A 35 0.48 -18.50 15.03
N ILE A 36 0.25 -18.56 13.71
CA ILE A 36 -0.01 -17.39 12.87
C ILE A 36 -1.48 -16.99 12.95
N SER A 37 -2.40 -17.96 13.07
CA SER A 37 -3.83 -17.70 13.28
C SER A 37 -4.15 -17.14 14.68
N ASP A 38 -3.23 -17.26 15.65
CA ASP A 38 -3.47 -16.77 17.01
C ASP A 38 -3.39 -15.23 17.11
N ILE A 39 -4.55 -14.58 17.09
CA ILE A 39 -4.71 -13.12 17.24
C ILE A 39 -4.28 -12.63 18.64
N SER A 40 -4.28 -13.50 19.65
CA SER A 40 -3.83 -13.15 21.00
C SER A 40 -2.30 -13.13 21.12
N ASN A 41 -1.61 -13.68 20.12
CA ASN A 41 -0.16 -13.70 20.06
C ASN A 41 0.38 -12.35 19.56
N SER A 42 1.39 -11.83 20.25
CA SER A 42 2.08 -10.61 19.82
C SER A 42 3.04 -10.83 18.64
N LYS A 43 3.33 -12.09 18.29
CA LYS A 43 4.17 -12.45 17.15
C LYS A 43 3.38 -12.34 15.85
N CYS A 44 3.63 -11.27 15.10
CA CYS A 44 2.94 -10.98 13.84
C CYS A 44 3.85 -11.01 12.59
N ILE A 45 5.08 -11.53 12.72
CA ILE A 45 6.08 -11.50 11.65
C ILE A 45 6.44 -12.93 11.24
N ALA A 46 6.11 -13.30 10.00
CA ALA A 46 6.56 -14.53 9.37
C ALA A 46 7.83 -14.27 8.54
N LEU A 47 8.99 -14.69 9.05
CA LEU A 47 10.29 -14.54 8.39
C LEU A 47 10.81 -15.89 7.92
N CYS A 48 10.93 -16.07 6.60
CA CYS A 48 11.44 -17.30 6.04
C CYS A 48 12.27 -17.06 4.78
N ARG A 49 13.15 -18.02 4.43
CA ARG A 49 13.87 -18.02 3.14
C ARG A 49 12.91 -18.27 1.97
N THR A 50 13.28 -17.82 0.79
CA THR A 50 12.59 -18.20 -0.46
C THR A 50 12.49 -19.71 -0.59
N GLY A 51 11.31 -20.22 -0.94
CA GLY A 51 11.03 -21.65 -1.10
C GLY A 51 10.74 -22.41 0.20
N SER A 52 10.71 -21.77 1.37
CA SER A 52 10.39 -22.44 2.64
C SER A 52 8.90 -22.69 2.86
N GLY A 53 8.03 -22.32 1.92
CA GLY A 53 6.57 -22.47 2.04
C GLY A 53 5.85 -21.33 2.77
N LYS A 54 6.46 -20.13 2.95
CA LYS A 54 5.78 -18.99 3.60
C LYS A 54 4.46 -18.61 2.90
N SER A 55 4.47 -18.49 1.57
CA SER A 55 3.26 -18.17 0.81
C SER A 55 2.20 -19.28 0.98
N ALA A 56 2.62 -20.55 1.00
CA ALA A 56 1.70 -21.67 1.23
C ALA A 56 1.05 -21.63 2.61
N LEU A 57 1.82 -21.27 3.63
CA LEU A 57 1.33 -21.12 5.00
C LEU A 57 0.31 -19.97 5.11
N LEU A 58 0.58 -18.82 4.49
CA LEU A 58 -0.35 -17.68 4.49
C LEU A 58 -1.64 -18.01 3.71
N MET A 59 -1.54 -18.67 2.55
CA MET A 59 -2.72 -19.14 1.81
C MET A 59 -3.56 -20.13 2.60
N HIS A 60 -2.91 -21.03 3.36
CA HIS A 60 -3.64 -21.96 4.21
C HIS A 60 -4.43 -21.26 5.32
N VAL A 61 -3.85 -20.23 5.94
CA VAL A 61 -4.54 -19.37 6.92
C VAL A 61 -5.69 -18.61 6.25
N GLU A 62 -5.47 -18.05 5.07
CA GLU A 62 -6.52 -17.38 4.28
C GLU A 62 -7.70 -18.30 3.93
N GLU A 63 -7.44 -19.54 3.55
CA GLU A 63 -8.49 -20.54 3.25
C GLU A 63 -9.27 -20.98 4.49
N THR A 64 -8.66 -20.89 5.68
CA THR A 64 -9.22 -21.43 6.94
C THR A 64 -9.98 -20.37 7.73
N GLU A 65 -9.57 -19.10 7.67
CA GLU A 65 -10.13 -18.01 8.46
C GLU A 65 -11.27 -17.27 7.72
N GLU A 66 -12.43 -17.11 8.35
CA GLU A 66 -13.58 -16.42 7.73
C GLU A 66 -13.41 -14.88 7.63
N ASN A 67 -12.57 -14.30 8.48
CA ASN A 67 -12.39 -12.85 8.56
C ASN A 67 -10.94 -12.44 8.25
N PHE A 68 -10.61 -12.59 6.97
CA PHE A 68 -9.31 -12.27 6.42
C PHE A 68 -9.36 -11.06 5.47
N ALA A 69 -8.26 -10.32 5.41
CA ALA A 69 -8.03 -9.26 4.44
C ALA A 69 -6.54 -9.25 4.06
N GLN A 70 -6.25 -9.30 2.76
CA GLN A 70 -4.89 -9.22 2.24
C GLN A 70 -4.59 -7.81 1.73
N ILE A 71 -3.37 -7.37 1.97
CA ILE A 71 -2.80 -6.17 1.35
C ILE A 71 -1.47 -6.58 0.73
N ASP A 72 -1.37 -6.53 -0.59
CA ASP A 72 -0.10 -6.67 -1.29
C ASP A 72 0.57 -5.29 -1.43
N PRO A 73 1.75 -5.07 -0.83
CA PRO A 73 2.49 -3.82 -1.00
C PRO A 73 2.81 -3.48 -2.46
N GLU A 74 2.96 -4.45 -3.36
CA GLU A 74 3.20 -4.19 -4.78
C GLU A 74 1.99 -3.58 -5.48
N ASP A 75 0.78 -4.04 -5.13
CA ASP A 75 -0.49 -3.53 -5.66
C ASP A 75 -0.80 -2.11 -5.19
N LEU A 76 -0.20 -1.69 -4.08
CA LEU A 76 -0.32 -0.33 -3.55
C LEU A 76 0.37 0.74 -4.42
N SER A 77 0.98 0.32 -5.54
CA SER A 77 1.31 1.17 -6.68
C SER A 77 2.37 2.26 -6.41
N LEU A 78 3.41 1.90 -5.65
CA LEU A 78 4.67 2.67 -5.60
C LEU A 78 5.31 2.90 -6.98
N ARG A 79 4.93 2.10 -7.97
CA ARG A 79 5.41 2.18 -9.36
C ARG A 79 5.20 3.57 -9.98
N TYR A 80 4.13 4.28 -9.59
CA TYR A 80 3.85 5.63 -10.11
C TYR A 80 4.73 6.73 -9.52
N ILE A 81 5.20 6.57 -8.28
CA ILE A 81 6.08 7.56 -7.66
C ILE A 81 7.46 7.54 -8.33
N SER A 82 7.92 6.35 -8.70
CA SER A 82 9.20 6.14 -9.39
C SER A 82 9.29 6.89 -10.73
N ASN A 83 8.15 7.17 -11.36
CA ASN A 83 8.05 7.88 -12.65
C ASN A 83 7.55 9.32 -12.52
N SER A 84 7.33 9.83 -11.30
CA SER A 84 6.79 11.17 -11.10
C SER A 84 7.91 12.21 -11.00
N ASP A 85 7.73 13.34 -11.68
CA ASP A 85 8.62 14.51 -11.64
C ASP A 85 8.84 15.05 -10.21
N ILE A 86 7.96 14.65 -9.27
CA ILE A 86 8.05 15.01 -7.86
C ILE A 86 9.35 14.52 -7.19
N LEU A 87 9.88 13.36 -7.58
CA LEU A 87 11.11 12.82 -6.98
C LEU A 87 12.31 13.67 -7.36
N ARG A 88 12.39 14.04 -8.64
CA ARG A 88 13.42 14.94 -9.16
C ARG A 88 13.32 16.31 -8.50
N PHE A 89 12.10 16.81 -8.31
CA PHE A 89 11.86 18.08 -7.63
C PHE A 89 12.32 18.09 -6.17
N PHE A 90 12.06 17.01 -5.42
CA PHE A 90 12.52 16.91 -4.03
C PHE A 90 14.03 16.65 -3.90
N GLU A 91 14.64 15.90 -4.82
CA GLU A 91 16.09 15.74 -4.93
C GLU A 91 16.77 17.09 -5.20
N GLU A 92 16.19 17.93 -6.06
CA GLU A 92 16.74 19.24 -6.41
C GLU A 92 16.69 20.28 -5.28
N ILE A 93 15.78 20.12 -4.32
CA ILE A 93 15.66 21.00 -3.14
C ILE A 93 16.45 20.42 -1.94
N ASP A 94 17.21 19.34 -2.13
CA ASP A 94 17.98 18.64 -1.08
C ASP A 94 17.11 18.24 0.13
N VAL A 95 15.84 17.90 -0.14
CA VAL A 95 14.89 17.51 0.89
C VAL A 95 14.95 16.01 1.09
N ASN A 96 14.96 15.58 2.36
CA ASN A 96 14.93 14.16 2.68
C ASN A 96 13.60 13.51 2.24
N LEU A 97 13.68 12.77 1.13
CA LEU A 97 12.59 12.00 0.54
C LEU A 97 12.09 10.85 1.43
N ASP A 98 12.89 10.36 2.38
CA ASP A 98 12.49 9.27 3.28
C ASP A 98 11.25 9.66 4.09
N VAL A 99 11.20 10.91 4.58
CA VAL A 99 10.06 11.41 5.35
C VAL A 99 8.82 11.47 4.47
N PHE A 100 8.98 11.90 3.21
CA PHE A 100 7.88 11.92 2.24
C PHE A 100 7.34 10.51 1.99
N TYR A 101 8.21 9.55 1.68
CA TYR A 101 7.80 8.16 1.45
C TYR A 101 7.13 7.54 2.67
N GLN A 102 7.64 7.80 3.88
CA GLN A 102 7.04 7.31 5.12
C GLN A 102 5.62 7.86 5.30
N LEU A 103 5.42 9.17 5.07
CA LEU A 103 4.11 9.81 5.18
C LEU A 103 3.13 9.29 4.12
N LEU A 104 3.59 9.14 2.89
CA LEU A 104 2.80 8.63 1.79
C LEU A 104 2.39 7.17 2.03
N TRP A 105 3.32 6.32 2.43
CA TRP A 105 3.04 4.92 2.78
C TRP A 105 2.04 4.81 3.92
N ARG A 106 2.22 5.61 4.97
CA ARG A 106 1.27 5.65 6.09
C ARG A 106 -0.11 6.08 5.61
N HIS A 107 -0.20 7.06 4.70
CA HIS A 107 -1.46 7.45 4.11
C HIS A 107 -2.10 6.30 3.33
N VAL A 108 -1.38 5.72 2.37
CA VAL A 108 -1.89 4.64 1.51
C VAL A 108 -2.36 3.44 2.34
N LEU A 109 -1.53 2.96 3.28
CA LEU A 109 -1.87 1.83 4.14
C LEU A 109 -3.10 2.09 5.01
N VAL A 110 -3.21 3.28 5.62
CA VAL A 110 -4.38 3.62 6.44
C VAL A 110 -5.65 3.58 5.61
N VAL A 111 -5.63 4.11 4.38
CA VAL A 111 -6.84 4.13 3.55
C VAL A 111 -7.22 2.73 3.06
N GLU A 112 -6.24 1.91 2.65
CA GLU A 112 -6.54 0.55 2.23
C GLU A 112 -7.05 -0.32 3.38
N LEU A 113 -6.46 -0.18 4.58
CA LEU A 113 -6.99 -0.81 5.79
C LEU A 113 -8.43 -0.38 6.09
N LEU A 114 -8.75 0.90 5.87
CA LEU A 114 -10.12 1.38 6.00
C LEU A 114 -11.00 0.66 4.97
N LYS A 115 -10.71 0.72 3.68
CA LYS A 115 -11.52 0.07 2.62
C LYS A 115 -11.81 -1.42 2.88
N LEU A 116 -10.86 -2.16 3.44
CA LEU A 116 -11.01 -3.58 3.76
C LEU A 116 -12.06 -3.87 4.84
N LYS A 117 -12.47 -2.88 5.63
CA LYS A 117 -13.55 -3.08 6.58
C LYS A 117 -14.87 -3.27 5.82
N LYS A 118 -15.52 -4.42 6.05
CA LYS A 118 -16.73 -4.94 5.37
C LYS A 118 -18.00 -4.05 5.40
N GLU A 119 -17.91 -2.79 5.84
CA GLU A 119 -19.02 -1.82 5.91
C GLU A 119 -18.96 -0.76 4.79
N PHE A 120 -17.92 -0.81 3.94
CA PHE A 120 -17.66 0.18 2.89
C PHE A 120 -18.08 -0.29 1.50
N TYR A 121 -19.39 -0.37 1.27
CA TYR A 121 -19.94 -0.72 -0.06
C TYR A 121 -20.13 0.50 -0.98
N ASP A 122 -20.15 1.71 -0.40
CA ASP A 122 -20.37 2.97 -1.11
C ASP A 122 -19.74 4.14 -0.33
N ALA A 123 -19.38 5.21 -1.03
CA ALA A 123 -18.76 6.42 -0.49
C ALA A 123 -19.62 7.04 0.63
N ASP A 124 -20.95 6.96 0.53
CA ASP A 124 -21.84 7.50 1.55
C ASP A 124 -21.94 6.63 2.80
N SER A 125 -21.99 5.31 2.65
CA SER A 125 -21.91 4.37 3.79
C SER A 125 -20.61 4.57 4.57
N ALA A 126 -19.55 4.84 3.84
CA ALA A 126 -18.27 5.06 4.44
C ALA A 126 -18.10 6.39 5.14
N ARG A 127 -18.66 7.46 4.57
CA ARG A 127 -18.76 8.76 5.24
C ARG A 127 -19.54 8.66 6.54
N ARG A 128 -20.68 7.94 6.55
CA ARG A 128 -21.50 7.73 7.76
C ARG A 128 -20.76 6.96 8.84
N TRP A 129 -20.02 5.93 8.45
CA TRP A 129 -19.18 5.19 9.38
C TRP A 129 -18.06 6.08 9.94
N LEU A 130 -17.39 6.84 9.07
CA LEU A 130 -16.32 7.75 9.46
C LEU A 130 -16.84 8.79 10.45
N THR A 131 -18.00 9.40 10.21
CA THR A 131 -18.62 10.35 11.14
C THR A 131 -18.98 9.69 12.47
N THR A 132 -19.52 8.47 12.45
CA THR A 132 -19.88 7.72 13.68
C THR A 132 -18.65 7.43 14.55
N ILE A 133 -17.54 7.06 13.91
CA ILE A 133 -16.25 6.89 14.58
C ILE A 133 -15.70 8.24 15.04
N MET A 134 -15.80 9.27 14.21
CA MET A 134 -15.36 10.62 14.54
C MET A 134 -15.98 11.14 15.83
N ASP A 135 -17.30 10.98 15.93
CA ASP A 135 -18.09 11.46 17.06
C ASP A 135 -17.76 10.67 18.34
N SER A 136 -17.48 9.38 18.21
CA SER A 136 -16.98 8.53 19.29
C SER A 136 -15.53 8.89 19.71
N PHE A 137 -14.72 9.35 18.76
CA PHE A 137 -13.29 9.64 18.95
C PHE A 137 -13.01 11.08 19.43
N ASN A 138 -13.93 12.02 19.21
CA ASN A 138 -13.81 13.44 19.58
C ASN A 138 -13.63 13.71 21.09
N LYS A 139 -13.88 12.71 21.95
CA LYS A 139 -13.68 12.83 23.40
C LYS A 139 -12.22 12.79 23.86
N ASN A 140 -11.26 12.48 22.96
CA ASN A 140 -9.87 12.25 23.34
C ASN A 140 -8.91 13.16 22.53
N PRO A 141 -8.03 13.95 23.16
CA PRO A 141 -7.20 14.95 22.46
C PRO A 141 -6.23 14.34 21.43
N LYS A 142 -5.68 13.14 21.68
CA LYS A 142 -4.84 12.43 20.71
C LYS A 142 -5.62 11.93 19.49
N ARG A 143 -6.92 11.66 19.67
CA ARG A 143 -7.81 11.16 18.61
C ARG A 143 -8.35 12.28 17.72
N LYS A 144 -8.35 13.52 18.22
CA LYS A 144 -8.73 14.72 17.46
C LYS A 144 -7.87 14.93 16.20
N ALA A 145 -6.56 14.68 16.29
CA ALA A 145 -5.67 14.78 15.12
C ALA A 145 -5.96 13.72 14.06
N ALA A 146 -6.29 12.48 14.46
CA ALA A 146 -6.70 11.43 13.54
C ALA A 146 -8.04 11.76 12.88
N VAL A 147 -8.97 12.34 13.65
CA VAL A 147 -10.26 12.85 13.19
C VAL A 147 -10.07 13.96 12.14
N GLU A 148 -9.26 14.96 12.43
CA GLU A 148 -8.98 16.06 11.51
C GLU A 148 -8.36 15.56 10.19
N TYR A 149 -7.40 14.65 10.29
CA TYR A 149 -6.81 13.96 9.14
C TYR A 149 -7.87 13.22 8.30
N LEU A 150 -8.71 12.38 8.91
CA LEU A 150 -9.75 11.64 8.19
C LEU A 150 -10.76 12.58 7.51
N THR A 151 -11.09 13.71 8.13
CA THR A 151 -11.99 14.73 7.53
C THR A 151 -11.35 15.35 6.30
N HIS A 152 -10.08 15.74 6.40
CA HIS A 152 -9.34 16.41 5.34
C HIS A 152 -9.17 15.55 4.08
N PHE A 153 -9.02 14.23 4.26
CA PHE A 153 -8.81 13.28 3.16
C PHE A 153 -10.08 12.50 2.76
N ASN A 154 -11.23 12.75 3.40
CA ASN A 154 -12.49 12.01 3.21
C ASN A 154 -12.96 11.91 1.75
N GLY A 155 -12.82 12.98 0.98
CA GLY A 155 -13.23 12.99 -0.44
C GLY A 155 -12.36 12.12 -1.35
N GLN A 156 -11.07 11.95 -1.01
CA GLN A 156 -10.07 11.28 -1.86
C GLN A 156 -9.96 9.78 -1.58
N PHE A 157 -10.57 9.29 -0.50
CA PHE A 157 -10.58 7.86 -0.14
C PHE A 157 -11.35 6.97 -1.13
N TRP A 158 -12.28 7.54 -1.90
CA TRP A 158 -13.17 6.79 -2.80
C TRP A 158 -12.64 6.68 -4.24
N LEU A 159 -11.56 7.39 -4.55
CA LEU A 159 -10.90 7.32 -5.86
C LEU A 159 -9.99 6.10 -5.95
N ASP A 160 -9.76 5.65 -7.17
CA ASP A 160 -8.78 4.60 -7.49
C ASP A 160 -7.41 4.93 -6.87
N THR A 161 -6.70 3.92 -6.37
CA THR A 161 -5.47 4.09 -5.55
C THR A 161 -4.41 4.90 -6.32
N GLU A 162 -4.33 4.69 -7.63
CA GLU A 162 -3.48 5.46 -8.54
C GLU A 162 -3.85 6.95 -8.60
N LYS A 163 -5.14 7.27 -8.78
CA LYS A 163 -5.61 8.66 -8.86
C LYS A 163 -5.36 9.40 -7.54
N ARG A 164 -5.48 8.70 -6.42
CA ARG A 164 -5.21 9.25 -5.09
C ARG A 164 -3.74 9.61 -4.90
N ILE A 165 -2.82 8.71 -5.28
CA ILE A 165 -1.39 9.00 -5.19
C ILE A 165 -1.05 10.23 -6.03
N ARG A 166 -1.59 10.32 -7.26
CA ARG A 166 -1.40 11.49 -8.12
C ARG A 166 -1.89 12.79 -7.47
N GLU A 167 -3.11 12.79 -6.92
CA GLU A 167 -3.65 14.00 -6.28
C GLU A 167 -2.92 14.40 -4.99
N VAL A 168 -2.44 13.44 -4.19
CA VAL A 168 -1.63 13.73 -2.99
C VAL A 168 -0.31 14.38 -3.41
N VAL A 169 0.31 13.86 -4.46
CA VAL A 169 1.53 14.43 -5.06
C VAL A 169 1.26 15.85 -5.60
N ASP A 170 0.20 16.05 -6.39
CA ASP A 170 -0.16 17.34 -6.97
C ASP A 170 -0.45 18.42 -5.90
N ARG A 171 -1.09 18.04 -4.79
CA ARG A 171 -1.35 18.96 -3.67
C ARG A 171 -0.10 19.36 -2.93
N ILE A 172 0.83 18.41 -2.76
CA ILE A 172 2.12 18.71 -2.14
C ILE A 172 2.94 19.62 -3.05
N GLU A 173 2.92 19.39 -4.37
CA GLU A 173 3.53 20.29 -5.38
C GLU A 173 2.97 21.71 -5.23
N GLY A 174 1.63 21.88 -5.26
CA GLY A 174 0.99 23.19 -5.11
C GLY A 174 1.23 23.87 -3.75
N SER A 175 1.26 23.09 -2.66
CA SER A 175 1.58 23.62 -1.33
C SER A 175 3.05 24.04 -1.20
N LEU A 176 3.97 23.41 -1.94
CA LEU A 176 5.37 23.79 -1.93
C LEU A 176 5.64 24.98 -2.85
N GLU A 177 5.02 25.04 -4.03
CA GLU A 177 5.06 26.20 -4.93
C GLU A 177 4.63 27.50 -4.24
N SER A 178 3.58 27.40 -3.42
CA SER A 178 3.05 28.54 -2.67
C SER A 178 3.91 28.94 -1.47
N SER A 179 4.58 28.00 -0.81
CA SER A 179 5.42 28.26 0.37
C SER A 179 6.86 28.66 0.03
N VAL A 180 7.39 28.18 -1.10
CA VAL A 180 8.73 28.53 -1.60
C VAL A 180 8.69 29.82 -2.44
N GLY A 181 7.51 30.31 -2.83
CA GLY A 181 7.31 31.58 -3.55
C GLY A 181 7.89 31.61 -4.97
N MET A 182 8.46 30.50 -5.42
CA MET A 182 9.04 30.33 -6.75
C MET A 182 8.06 29.51 -7.58
N LYS A 183 7.42 30.14 -8.58
CA LYS A 183 6.46 29.48 -9.49
C LYS A 183 7.10 28.21 -10.05
N ALA A 184 6.45 27.04 -9.95
CA ALA A 184 6.99 25.79 -10.53
C ALA A 184 7.32 25.92 -12.00
N THR A 185 6.68 26.85 -12.72
CA THR A 185 7.00 27.18 -14.12
C THR A 185 8.44 27.65 -14.31
N ALA A 186 9.00 28.42 -13.36
CA ALA A 186 10.39 28.89 -13.43
C ALA A 186 11.40 27.79 -13.08
N LEU A 187 11.03 26.87 -12.18
CA LEU A 187 11.86 25.73 -11.83
C LEU A 187 11.82 24.66 -12.93
N ARG A 188 10.62 24.28 -13.43
CA ARG A 188 10.45 23.40 -14.60
C ARG A 188 11.24 23.89 -15.82
N ALA A 189 11.26 25.20 -16.07
CA ALA A 189 12.10 25.78 -17.13
C ALA A 189 13.61 25.60 -16.88
N LYS A 190 14.06 25.64 -15.61
CA LYS A 190 15.45 25.40 -15.21
C LYS A 190 15.82 23.92 -15.30
N VAL A 191 14.91 23.02 -14.92
CA VAL A 191 15.08 21.57 -15.01
C VAL A 191 15.11 21.10 -16.46
N GLU A 192 14.19 21.58 -17.30
CA GLU A 192 14.21 21.29 -18.74
C GLU A 192 15.47 21.86 -19.43
N ALA A 193 15.95 23.03 -18.99
CA ALA A 193 17.20 23.60 -19.49
C ALA A 193 18.43 22.80 -19.06
N SER A 194 18.50 22.34 -17.80
CA SER A 194 19.55 21.47 -17.30
C SER A 194 19.54 20.12 -18.00
N ALA A 195 18.38 19.46 -18.12
CA ALA A 195 18.25 18.17 -18.81
C ALA A 195 18.62 18.24 -20.29
N LYS A 196 18.33 19.36 -20.98
CA LYS A 196 18.79 19.62 -22.36
C LYS A 196 20.28 19.96 -22.44
N ALA A 197 20.88 20.51 -21.38
CA ALA A 197 22.31 20.78 -21.35
C ALA A 197 23.13 19.48 -21.18
N THR A 198 22.65 18.54 -20.36
CA THR A 198 23.30 17.24 -20.17
C THR A 198 23.23 16.38 -21.43
N SER A 199 22.11 16.38 -22.17
CA SER A 199 22.01 15.60 -23.43
C SER A 199 22.79 16.18 -24.61
N LYS A 200 23.23 17.45 -24.52
CA LYS A 200 24.10 18.10 -25.52
C LYS A 200 25.60 17.93 -25.22
N ALA A 201 25.97 17.53 -24.01
CA ALA A 201 27.35 17.29 -23.61
C ALA A 201 27.83 15.86 -23.94
N GLU A 202 26.90 14.95 -24.28
CA GLU A 202 27.18 13.54 -24.63
C GLU A 202 27.20 13.28 -26.16
N ARG A 203 27.44 14.31 -26.99
CA ARG A 203 27.66 14.17 -28.44
C ARG A 203 29.00 14.73 -28.87
#